data_AF-A0A5M8PRH0-F1
#
_entry.id   AF-A0A5M8PRH0-F1
#
_cell.length_a   1.000
_cell.length_b   1.000
_cell.length_c   1.000
_cell.angle_alpha   90.00
_cell.angle_beta   90.00
_cell.angle_gamma   90.00
#
_symmetry.space_group_name_H-M   'P 1'
#
loop_
_entity.id
_entity.type
_entity.pdbx_description
1 polymer ?
#
loop_
_entity_poly.entity_id
_entity_poly.type
_entity_poly.pdbx_seq_one_letter_code
_entity_poly.pdbx_strand_id
1 'polypeptide(L)'
;MRSFLFFAMTTLAHSAVLSPPPSPYLAPRAQFCANAPLTVAGTLLPRRSFALTRSPPFPYGPHPVLWCSPGTATYLSITISSWAPEVALIGLLDGAYADISNHIHFTGDGLVQGGAFSFFGLNDYVLRIWDTDNHQATFGVLGSAVVGILDYMLSADHFGTAGFSVFDGPNQVARGFIARTGAGVGGGGA
;
A
#
# COMPACT_ATOMS: atom_id res chain seq x y z
N MET A 1 -74.78 -47.12 -9.74
CA MET A 1 -73.49 -46.88 -10.42
C MET A 1 -72.57 -46.24 -9.39
N ARG A 2 -71.44 -46.89 -9.08
CA ARG A 2 -70.63 -46.65 -7.86
C ARG A 2 -69.62 -45.53 -8.07
N SER A 3 -69.63 -44.62 -7.11
CA SER A 3 -68.68 -43.51 -6.91
C SER A 3 -67.35 -44.03 -6.38
N PHE A 4 -66.22 -43.51 -6.89
CA PHE A 4 -64.89 -43.72 -6.31
C PHE A 4 -64.12 -42.39 -6.27
N LEU A 5 -63.95 -41.88 -5.06
CA LEU A 5 -63.08 -40.75 -4.70
C LEU A 5 -61.66 -41.28 -4.47
N PHE A 6 -60.69 -40.81 -5.25
CA PHE A 6 -59.27 -41.04 -5.01
C PHE A 6 -58.68 -39.87 -4.20
N PHE A 7 -58.30 -40.13 -2.95
CA PHE A 7 -57.48 -39.22 -2.13
C PHE A 7 -56.01 -39.45 -2.45
N ALA A 8 -55.35 -38.49 -3.09
CA ALA A 8 -53.90 -38.48 -3.27
C ALA A 8 -53.25 -37.77 -2.07
N MET A 9 -52.56 -38.53 -1.21
CA MET A 9 -51.70 -37.98 -0.16
C MET A 9 -50.39 -37.47 -0.79
N THR A 10 -50.21 -36.15 -0.83
CA THR A 10 -48.92 -35.51 -1.13
C THR A 10 -48.08 -35.42 0.14
N THR A 11 -47.01 -36.22 0.21
CA THR A 11 -45.99 -36.14 1.26
C THR A 11 -45.07 -34.93 1.05
N LEU A 12 -45.09 -33.98 1.99
CA LEU A 12 -44.20 -32.82 2.02
C LEU A 12 -42.82 -33.25 2.53
N ALA A 13 -41.82 -33.37 1.64
CA ALA A 13 -40.43 -33.58 2.03
C ALA A 13 -39.85 -32.28 2.58
N HIS A 14 -39.66 -32.19 3.91
CA HIS A 14 -38.94 -31.11 4.56
C HIS A 14 -37.43 -31.30 4.34
N SER A 15 -36.86 -30.60 3.36
CA SER A 15 -35.42 -30.45 3.22
C SER A 15 -34.90 -29.55 4.34
N ALA A 16 -34.32 -30.15 5.38
CA ALA A 16 -33.58 -29.41 6.39
C ALA A 16 -32.31 -28.84 5.73
N VAL A 17 -32.28 -27.53 5.49
CA VAL A 17 -31.08 -26.81 5.03
C VAL A 17 -30.08 -26.83 6.18
N LEU A 18 -29.09 -27.72 6.11
CA LEU A 18 -27.90 -27.63 6.96
C LEU A 18 -27.16 -26.34 6.58
N SER A 19 -27.30 -25.30 7.41
CA SER A 19 -26.41 -24.14 7.34
C SER A 19 -25.00 -24.64 7.64
N PRO A 20 -24.00 -24.41 6.75
CA PRO A 20 -22.63 -24.69 7.11
C PRO A 20 -22.29 -23.92 8.39
N PRO A 21 -21.49 -24.50 9.31
CA PRO A 21 -21.00 -23.75 10.46
C PRO A 21 -20.28 -22.50 9.95
N PRO A 22 -20.41 -21.34 10.62
CA PRO A 22 -19.66 -20.16 10.24
C PRO A 22 -18.18 -20.56 10.22
N SER A 23 -17.58 -20.53 9.03
CA SER A 23 -16.14 -20.71 8.91
C SER A 23 -15.49 -19.76 9.90
N PRO A 24 -14.56 -20.22 10.76
CA PRO A 24 -13.76 -19.31 11.54
C PRO A 24 -12.91 -18.54 10.54
N TYR A 25 -13.42 -17.39 10.09
CA TYR A 25 -12.63 -16.41 9.37
C TYR A 25 -11.54 -16.01 10.35
N LEU A 26 -10.34 -16.58 10.15
CA LEU A 26 -9.15 -16.12 10.83
C LEU A 26 -9.05 -14.64 10.48
N ALA A 27 -9.41 -13.78 11.44
CA ALA A 27 -9.19 -12.36 11.28
C ALA A 27 -7.72 -12.18 10.87
N PRO A 28 -7.42 -11.42 9.81
CA PRO A 28 -6.06 -11.14 9.42
C PRO A 28 -5.29 -10.70 10.66
N ARG A 29 -4.15 -11.34 10.93
CA ARG A 29 -3.32 -10.94 12.08
C ARG A 29 -2.95 -9.48 11.88
N ALA A 30 -3.19 -8.67 12.91
CA ALA A 30 -2.76 -7.28 12.88
C ALA A 30 -1.27 -7.23 12.54
N GLN A 31 -0.95 -6.50 11.48
CA GLN A 31 0.44 -6.24 11.09
C GLN A 31 0.85 -4.90 11.68
N PHE A 32 2.07 -4.80 12.18
CA PHE A 32 2.60 -3.62 12.82
C PHE A 32 3.68 -2.97 11.97
N CYS A 33 3.75 -1.65 12.00
CA CYS A 33 4.75 -0.91 11.25
C CYS A 33 6.12 -0.98 11.94
N ALA A 34 7.18 -1.10 11.15
CA ALA A 34 8.53 -1.26 11.67
C ALA A 34 9.07 0.03 12.34
N ASN A 35 8.60 1.20 11.91
CA ASN A 35 8.90 2.50 12.54
C ASN A 35 8.00 2.84 13.73
N ALA A 36 6.93 2.08 13.94
CA ALA A 36 6.01 2.26 15.05
C ALA A 36 5.50 0.88 15.51
N PRO A 37 6.31 0.11 16.28
CA PRO A 37 6.03 -1.30 16.58
C PRO A 37 4.72 -1.55 17.35
N LEU A 38 4.14 -0.51 17.96
CA LEU A 38 2.87 -0.56 18.68
C LEU A 38 1.69 -0.06 17.85
N THR A 39 1.93 0.40 16.61
CA THR A 39 0.92 0.92 15.70
C THR A 39 0.58 -0.13 14.67
N VAL A 40 -0.71 -0.48 14.60
CA VAL A 40 -1.24 -1.37 13.57
C VAL A 40 -1.20 -0.64 12.22
N ALA A 41 -0.66 -1.27 11.19
CA ALA A 41 -0.62 -0.72 9.84
C ALA A 41 -2.03 -0.35 9.35
N GLY A 42 -2.16 0.81 8.71
CA GLY A 42 -3.46 1.35 8.29
C GLY A 42 -4.22 2.10 9.38
N THR A 43 -3.66 2.24 10.58
CA THR A 43 -4.21 3.13 11.61
C THR A 43 -3.46 4.46 11.64
N LEU A 44 -4.12 5.51 12.14
CA LEU A 44 -3.52 6.84 12.23
C LEU A 44 -2.26 6.80 13.10
N LEU A 45 -1.10 7.05 12.51
CA LEU A 45 0.15 7.26 13.24
C LEU A 45 0.22 8.73 13.72
N PRO A 46 0.22 9.02 15.03
CA PRO A 46 0.27 10.40 15.49
C PRO A 46 1.55 11.12 15.03
N ARG A 47 1.43 12.37 14.57
CA ARG A 47 2.60 13.15 14.12
C ARG A 47 3.71 13.29 15.17
N ARG A 48 3.36 13.19 16.45
CA ARG A 48 4.28 13.36 17.60
C ARG A 48 4.84 12.05 18.15
N SER A 49 4.46 10.88 17.64
CA SER A 49 4.96 9.59 18.15
C SER A 49 6.34 9.21 17.61
N PHE A 50 7.05 10.14 16.97
CA PHE A 50 8.43 9.95 16.54
C PHE A 50 9.38 9.93 17.74
N ALA A 51 9.51 8.76 18.37
CA ALA A 51 10.80 8.39 18.90
C ALA A 51 11.63 7.94 17.69
N LEU A 52 12.70 8.68 17.35
CA LEU A 52 13.73 8.26 16.40
C LEU A 52 14.51 7.07 16.99
N THR A 53 13.82 6.00 17.36
CA THR A 53 14.46 4.76 17.71
C THR A 53 14.93 4.20 16.38
N ARG A 54 16.22 4.42 16.08
CA ARG A 54 16.89 3.85 14.92
C ARG A 54 16.48 2.39 14.84
N SER A 55 15.68 2.04 13.83
CA SER A 55 15.27 0.66 13.66
C SER A 55 16.54 -0.17 13.50
N PRO A 56 16.58 -1.41 14.02
CA PRO A 56 17.70 -2.29 13.76
C PRO A 56 17.93 -2.38 12.24
N PRO A 57 19.18 -2.49 11.77
CA PRO A 57 19.49 -2.51 10.35
C PRO A 57 18.67 -3.60 9.65
N PHE A 58 17.84 -3.20 8.69
CA PHE A 58 17.00 -4.13 7.95
C PHE A 58 17.87 -4.87 6.93
N PRO A 59 17.95 -6.21 6.96
CA PRO A 59 18.74 -6.93 5.98
C PRO A 59 18.22 -6.65 4.56
N TYR A 60 19.12 -6.46 3.60
CA TYR A 60 18.78 -6.54 2.18
C TYR A 60 18.12 -7.89 1.93
N GLY A 61 16.92 -7.90 1.35
CA GLY A 61 16.21 -9.14 1.13
C GLY A 61 14.87 -8.94 0.44
N PRO A 62 14.26 -10.05 0.00
CA PRO A 62 12.99 -10.04 -0.72
C PRO A 62 11.78 -9.77 0.20
N HIS A 63 12.01 -9.59 1.51
CA HIS A 63 10.94 -9.45 2.47
C HIS A 63 10.50 -7.99 2.57
N PRO A 64 9.24 -7.69 2.23
CA PRO A 64 8.75 -6.34 2.34
C PRO A 64 8.71 -5.89 3.80
N VAL A 65 9.11 -4.64 4.05
CA VAL A 65 9.00 -3.98 5.34
C VAL A 65 7.74 -3.11 5.33
N LEU A 66 6.93 -3.24 6.38
CA LEU A 66 5.78 -2.35 6.59
C LEU A 66 6.23 -1.06 7.26
N TRP A 67 5.89 0.07 6.66
CA TRP A 67 6.30 1.39 7.15
C TRP A 67 5.11 2.35 7.18
N CYS A 68 4.80 2.91 8.36
CA CYS A 68 3.66 3.82 8.53
C CYS A 68 4.08 5.25 8.24
N SER A 69 3.28 5.98 7.46
CA SER A 69 3.58 7.37 7.13
C SER A 69 3.12 8.31 8.25
N PRO A 70 4.00 9.21 8.76
CA PRO A 70 3.69 10.13 9.86
C PRO A 70 2.38 10.90 9.67
N GLY A 71 1.54 10.97 10.70
CA GLY A 71 0.35 11.83 10.73
C GLY A 71 -0.81 11.35 9.86
N THR A 72 -0.74 10.13 9.31
CA THR A 72 -1.73 9.59 8.37
C THR A 72 -2.10 8.14 8.71
N ALA A 73 -3.12 7.61 8.04
CA ALA A 73 -3.42 6.17 8.00
C ALA A 73 -2.71 5.47 6.81
N THR A 74 -1.91 6.20 6.04
CA THR A 74 -1.18 5.67 4.90
C THR A 74 0.02 4.86 5.37
N TYR A 75 0.21 3.67 4.81
CA TYR A 75 1.41 2.86 5.04
C TYR A 75 1.90 2.21 3.76
N LEU A 76 3.15 1.75 3.82
CA LEU A 76 3.87 1.20 2.70
C LEU A 76 4.28 -0.23 3.01
N SER A 77 4.33 -1.04 1.97
CA SER A 77 5.04 -2.32 1.94
C SER A 77 6.22 -2.15 0.99
N ILE A 78 7.44 -1.99 1.53
CA ILE A 78 8.63 -1.54 0.80
C ILE A 78 9.65 -2.68 0.68
N THR A 79 10.20 -2.88 -0.52
CA THR A 79 11.33 -3.78 -0.77
C THR A 79 12.44 -3.04 -1.49
N ILE A 80 13.63 -2.94 -0.88
CA ILE A 80 14.84 -2.39 -1.52
C ILE A 80 15.53 -3.51 -2.31
N SER A 81 15.82 -3.25 -3.58
CA SER A 81 16.34 -4.27 -4.50
C SER A 81 17.80 -4.08 -4.91
N SER A 82 18.30 -2.84 -4.96
CA SER A 82 19.71 -2.57 -5.22
C SER A 82 20.14 -1.27 -4.56
N TRP A 83 21.43 -1.12 -4.27
CA TRP A 83 21.99 0.15 -3.81
C TRP A 83 21.82 1.26 -4.86
N ALA A 84 21.66 2.49 -4.38
CA ALA A 84 21.63 3.71 -5.19
C ALA A 84 22.25 4.90 -4.40
N PRO A 85 22.78 5.93 -5.09
CA PRO A 85 23.35 7.09 -4.42
C PRO A 85 22.29 7.87 -3.62
N GLU A 86 22.54 8.05 -2.32
CA GLU A 86 21.68 8.78 -1.38
C GLU A 86 21.23 10.15 -1.92
N VAL A 87 22.18 11.00 -2.31
CA VAL A 87 21.91 12.36 -2.80
C VAL A 87 20.94 12.37 -3.98
N ALA A 88 21.01 11.36 -4.86
CA ALA A 88 20.12 11.26 -6.01
C ALA A 88 18.69 10.91 -5.58
N LEU A 89 18.53 10.01 -4.60
CA LEU A 89 17.22 9.60 -4.11
C LEU A 89 16.56 10.64 -3.21
N ILE A 90 17.32 11.33 -2.36
CA ILE A 90 16.80 12.45 -1.57
C ILE A 90 16.29 13.54 -2.52
N GLY A 91 17.10 13.95 -3.51
CA GLY A 91 16.66 14.96 -4.48
C GLY A 91 15.45 14.52 -5.31
N LEU A 92 15.35 13.24 -5.67
CA LEU A 92 14.18 12.67 -6.35
C LEU A 92 12.92 12.77 -5.49
N LEU A 93 12.99 12.33 -4.23
CA LEU A 93 11.85 12.26 -3.32
C LEU A 93 11.42 13.65 -2.83
N ASP A 94 12.35 14.53 -2.51
CA ASP A 94 12.06 15.92 -2.15
C ASP A 94 11.42 16.68 -3.32
N GLY A 95 11.95 16.52 -4.53
CA GLY A 95 11.38 17.12 -5.73
C GLY A 95 9.96 16.63 -6.01
N ALA A 96 9.73 15.31 -5.90
CA ALA A 96 8.41 14.72 -6.07
C ALA A 96 7.42 15.22 -5.01
N TYR A 97 7.84 15.29 -3.73
CA TYR A 97 7.01 15.81 -2.65
C TYR A 97 6.67 17.30 -2.86
N ALA A 98 7.62 18.10 -3.33
CA ALA A 98 7.40 19.50 -3.64
C ALA A 98 6.39 19.67 -4.79
N ASP A 99 6.50 18.87 -5.85
CA ASP A 99 5.55 18.88 -6.97
C ASP A 99 4.12 18.51 -6.52
N ILE A 100 3.99 17.42 -5.75
CA ILE A 100 2.71 16.99 -5.15
C ILE A 100 2.13 18.08 -4.24
N SER A 101 2.95 18.66 -3.36
CA SER A 101 2.52 19.70 -2.43
C SER A 101 2.08 20.97 -3.15
N ASN A 102 2.78 21.35 -4.23
CA ASN A 102 2.38 22.47 -5.08
C ASN A 102 1.04 22.18 -5.76
N HIS A 103 0.82 20.98 -6.28
CA HIS A 103 -0.47 20.59 -6.85
C HIS A 103 -1.60 20.77 -5.83
N ILE A 104 -1.43 20.21 -4.63
CA ILE A 104 -2.43 20.33 -3.55
C ILE A 104 -2.65 21.79 -3.17
N HIS A 105 -1.60 22.61 -3.12
CA HIS A 105 -1.70 24.01 -2.77
C HIS A 105 -2.50 24.83 -3.79
N PHE A 106 -2.25 24.61 -5.09
CA PHE A 106 -2.87 25.40 -6.16
C PHE A 106 -4.21 24.85 -6.66
N THR A 107 -4.41 23.54 -6.61
CA THR A 107 -5.59 22.85 -7.17
C THR A 107 -6.46 22.20 -6.11
N GLY A 108 -5.93 21.98 -4.91
CA GLY A 108 -6.56 21.16 -3.86
C GLY A 108 -6.11 19.70 -3.91
N ASP A 109 -6.43 18.95 -2.86
CA ASP A 109 -6.26 17.50 -2.89
C ASP A 109 -7.36 16.86 -3.74
N GLY A 110 -7.03 15.77 -4.42
CA GLY A 110 -7.89 15.13 -5.40
C GLY A 110 -7.24 13.91 -5.99
N LEU A 111 -7.97 13.25 -6.89
CA LEU A 111 -7.50 12.05 -7.57
C LEU A 111 -6.32 12.36 -8.49
N VAL A 112 -5.38 11.43 -8.57
CA VAL A 112 -4.26 11.50 -9.50
C VAL A 112 -4.80 11.31 -10.92
N GLN A 113 -4.74 12.36 -11.73
CA GLN A 113 -5.28 12.32 -13.09
C GLN A 113 -4.56 11.25 -13.93
N GLY A 114 -5.34 10.38 -14.58
CA GLY A 114 -4.79 9.25 -15.36
C GLY A 114 -4.30 8.07 -14.53
N GLY A 115 -4.48 8.10 -13.21
CA GLY A 115 -4.16 6.99 -12.29
C GLY A 115 -2.67 6.69 -12.16
N ALA A 116 -1.80 7.64 -12.53
CA ALA A 116 -0.36 7.48 -12.41
C ALA A 116 0.35 8.83 -12.20
N PHE A 117 1.37 8.80 -11.37
CA PHE A 117 2.31 9.89 -11.12
C PHE A 117 3.72 9.44 -11.47
N SER A 118 4.50 10.32 -12.08
CA SER A 118 5.91 10.07 -12.38
C SER A 118 6.72 11.34 -12.16
N PHE A 119 7.84 11.20 -11.47
CA PHE A 119 8.79 12.28 -11.22
C PHE A 119 10.19 11.84 -11.60
N PHE A 120 10.89 12.66 -12.38
CA PHE A 120 12.23 12.37 -12.89
C PHE A 120 13.25 13.18 -12.11
N GLY A 121 14.18 12.47 -11.47
CA GLY A 121 15.26 13.04 -10.69
C GLY A 121 16.59 13.06 -11.46
N LEU A 122 17.66 13.36 -10.73
CA LEU A 122 19.02 13.32 -11.25
C LEU A 122 19.48 11.88 -11.53
N ASN A 123 20.51 11.72 -12.35
CA ASN A 123 21.15 10.44 -12.68
C ASN A 123 20.20 9.38 -13.25
N ASP A 124 19.18 9.83 -13.99
CA ASP A 124 18.15 8.99 -14.60
C ASP A 124 17.33 8.18 -13.58
N TYR A 125 17.23 8.62 -12.32
CA TYR A 125 16.29 8.01 -11.39
C TYR A 125 14.88 8.52 -11.64
N VAL A 126 13.91 7.62 -11.55
CA VAL A 126 12.49 7.93 -11.67
C VAL A 126 11.75 7.33 -10.49
N LEU A 127 10.86 8.13 -9.92
CA LEU A 127 9.80 7.67 -9.05
C LEU A 127 8.55 7.50 -9.91
N ARG A 128 7.96 6.32 -9.90
CA ARG A 128 6.67 6.07 -10.56
C ARG A 128 5.71 5.41 -9.60
N ILE A 129 4.50 5.95 -9.51
CA ILE A 129 3.42 5.44 -8.67
C ILE A 129 2.16 5.37 -9.52
N TRP A 130 1.39 4.29 -9.44
CA TRP A 130 0.15 4.12 -10.19
C TRP A 130 -0.90 3.35 -9.39
N ASP A 131 -2.16 3.60 -9.73
CA ASP A 131 -3.34 3.00 -9.10
C ASP A 131 -3.31 1.47 -9.18
N THR A 132 -3.88 0.80 -8.19
CA THR A 132 -3.98 -0.67 -8.15
C THR A 132 -5.43 -1.12 -8.18
N ASP A 133 -5.79 -1.95 -9.17
CA ASP A 133 -7.09 -2.61 -9.27
C ASP A 133 -8.30 -1.65 -9.16
N ASN A 134 -8.21 -0.50 -9.84
CA ASN A 134 -9.19 0.60 -9.81
C ASN A 134 -9.37 1.31 -8.46
N HIS A 135 -8.53 1.02 -7.46
CA HIS A 135 -8.42 1.89 -6.30
C HIS A 135 -7.66 3.14 -6.71
N GLN A 136 -8.32 4.29 -6.60
CA GLN A 136 -7.77 5.56 -7.03
C GLN A 136 -6.97 6.18 -5.89
N ALA A 137 -5.73 6.58 -6.16
CA ALA A 137 -4.93 7.35 -5.21
C ALA A 137 -5.24 8.84 -5.31
N THR A 138 -5.16 9.54 -4.18
CA THR A 138 -5.16 11.02 -4.13
C THR A 138 -3.74 11.56 -4.05
N PHE A 139 -3.56 12.85 -4.38
CA PHE A 139 -2.28 13.54 -4.18
C PHE A 139 -1.84 13.53 -2.72
N GLY A 140 -2.76 13.65 -1.76
CA GLY A 140 -2.47 13.54 -0.32
C GLY A 140 -1.88 12.18 0.07
N VAL A 141 -2.43 11.09 -0.48
CA VAL A 141 -1.88 9.74 -0.29
C VAL A 141 -0.50 9.61 -0.95
N LEU A 142 -0.32 10.14 -2.17
CA LEU A 142 1.00 10.12 -2.82
C LEU A 142 2.05 10.88 -2.01
N GLY A 143 1.72 12.07 -1.49
CA GLY A 143 2.64 12.85 -0.66
C GLY A 143 3.03 12.09 0.60
N SER A 144 2.06 11.43 1.24
CA SER A 144 2.29 10.59 2.42
C SER A 144 3.19 9.39 2.10
N ALA A 145 2.98 8.73 0.96
CA ALA A 145 3.82 7.65 0.49
C ALA A 145 5.26 8.11 0.23
N VAL A 146 5.47 9.25 -0.43
CA VAL A 146 6.81 9.80 -0.69
C VAL A 146 7.54 10.10 0.62
N VAL A 147 6.86 10.73 1.58
CA VAL A 147 7.40 10.97 2.93
C VAL A 147 7.76 9.66 3.63
N GLY A 148 6.89 8.65 3.56
CA GLY A 148 7.14 7.34 4.16
C GLY A 148 8.35 6.62 3.56
N ILE A 149 8.57 6.73 2.24
CA ILE A 149 9.74 6.13 1.58
C ILE A 149 11.03 6.83 2.04
N LEU A 150 11.04 8.16 2.06
CA LEU A 150 12.21 8.92 2.49
C LEU A 150 12.54 8.64 3.96
N ASP A 151 11.52 8.64 4.83
CA ASP A 151 11.66 8.32 6.26
C ASP A 151 12.22 6.90 6.47
N TYR A 152 11.76 5.92 5.69
CA TYR A 152 12.32 4.57 5.69
C TYR A 152 13.81 4.57 5.32
N MET A 153 14.19 5.19 4.20
CA MET A 153 15.59 5.19 3.75
C MET A 153 16.52 5.87 4.74
N LEU A 154 16.09 6.99 5.33
CA LEU A 154 16.84 7.71 6.36
C LEU A 154 16.97 6.91 7.65
N SER A 155 15.87 6.30 8.11
CA SER A 155 15.86 5.54 9.37
C SER A 155 16.62 4.23 9.27
N ALA A 156 16.56 3.57 8.12
CA ALA A 156 17.27 2.32 7.83
C ALA A 156 18.73 2.54 7.41
N ASP A 157 19.13 3.78 7.09
CA ASP A 157 20.44 4.12 6.49
C ASP A 157 20.69 3.36 5.18
N HIS A 158 19.61 3.05 4.44
CA HIS A 158 19.61 2.18 3.27
C HIS A 158 18.95 2.85 2.08
N PHE A 159 19.78 3.33 1.15
CA PHE A 159 19.34 3.99 -0.09
C PHE A 159 19.46 3.06 -1.28
N GLY A 160 18.36 2.95 -2.03
CA GLY A 160 18.31 1.98 -3.11
C GLY A 160 17.10 2.11 -4.04
N THR A 161 17.19 1.39 -5.15
CA THR A 161 16.03 1.11 -5.98
C THR A 161 15.02 0.30 -5.17
N ALA A 162 13.75 0.61 -5.33
CA ALA A 162 12.71 0.07 -4.48
C ALA A 162 11.47 -0.30 -5.30
N GLY A 163 10.83 -1.40 -4.93
CA GLY A 163 9.44 -1.67 -5.27
C GLY A 163 8.58 -1.49 -4.02
N PHE A 164 7.38 -0.91 -4.17
CA PHE A 164 6.50 -0.72 -3.03
C PHE A 164 5.01 -0.76 -3.39
N SER A 165 4.20 -1.09 -2.39
CA SER A 165 2.74 -0.92 -2.41
C SER A 165 2.33 0.14 -1.40
N VAL A 166 1.33 0.94 -1.77
CA VAL A 166 0.77 2.03 -0.96
C VAL A 166 -0.63 1.64 -0.53
N PHE A 167 -0.88 1.74 0.77
CA PHE A 167 -2.15 1.46 1.39
C PHE A 167 -2.68 2.71 2.08
N ASP A 168 -3.97 2.97 1.97
CA ASP A 168 -4.68 3.97 2.76
C ASP A 168 -5.73 3.27 3.63
N GLY A 169 -5.48 3.26 4.94
CA GLY A 169 -6.24 2.41 5.86
C GLY A 169 -6.11 0.93 5.46
N PRO A 170 -7.22 0.17 5.34
CA PRO A 170 -7.17 -1.24 4.97
C PRO A 170 -6.98 -1.49 3.47
N ASN A 171 -7.04 -0.47 2.62
CA ASN A 171 -7.13 -0.64 1.17
C ASN A 171 -5.77 -0.38 0.49
N GLN A 172 -5.35 -1.28 -0.39
CA GLN A 172 -4.25 -0.98 -1.31
C GLN A 172 -4.77 -0.02 -2.37
N VAL A 173 -4.15 1.15 -2.49
CA VAL A 173 -4.57 2.20 -3.43
C VAL A 173 -3.57 2.42 -4.55
N ALA A 174 -2.29 2.09 -4.35
CA ALA A 174 -1.30 2.22 -5.40
C ALA A 174 -0.15 1.20 -5.28
N ARG A 175 0.64 1.13 -6.36
CA ARG A 175 1.95 0.47 -6.44
C ARG A 175 2.94 1.45 -7.04
N GLY A 176 4.21 1.24 -6.77
CA GLY A 176 5.24 2.09 -7.31
C GLY A 176 6.63 1.48 -7.28
N PHE A 177 7.54 2.19 -7.93
CA PHE A 177 8.96 1.89 -7.87
C PHE A 177 9.82 3.15 -7.92
N ILE A 178 11.04 3.00 -7.41
CA ILE A 178 12.18 3.87 -7.65
C ILE A 178 13.19 3.04 -8.43
N ALA A 179 13.52 3.47 -9.64
CA ALA A 179 14.47 2.77 -10.50
C ALA A 179 15.24 3.76 -11.36
N ARG A 180 16.29 3.27 -12.02
CA ARG A 180 17.00 4.02 -13.05
C ARG A 180 16.35 3.74 -14.40
N THR A 181 16.06 4.77 -15.22
CA THR A 181 15.28 4.66 -16.47
C THR A 181 15.88 3.70 -17.52
N GLY A 182 17.17 3.35 -17.41
CA GLY A 182 17.87 2.39 -18.27
C GLY A 182 18.18 1.02 -17.63
N ALA A 183 17.91 0.84 -16.33
CA ALA A 183 17.96 -0.47 -15.72
C ALA A 183 16.68 -1.19 -16.15
N GLY A 184 16.78 -2.12 -17.11
CA GLY A 184 15.63 -2.84 -17.66
C GLY A 184 14.68 -3.24 -16.55
N VAL A 185 13.51 -2.59 -16.50
CA VAL A 185 12.44 -2.91 -15.57
C VAL A 185 11.96 -4.29 -16.00
N GLY A 186 12.61 -5.32 -15.45
CA GLY A 186 12.23 -6.70 -15.66
C GLY A 186 10.79 -6.82 -15.20
N GLY A 187 9.88 -6.95 -16.16
CA GLY A 187 8.46 -7.09 -15.91
C GLY A 187 8.22 -8.26 -14.97
N GLY A 188 8.03 -7.95 -13.69
CA GLY A 188 7.30 -8.81 -12.78
C GLY A 188 5.84 -8.76 -13.23
N GLY A 189 5.51 -9.63 -14.17
CA GLY A 189 4.15 -9.85 -14.65
C GLY A 189 3.22 -10.19 -13.49
N ALA A 190 1.98 -9.76 -13.68
CA ALA A 190 0.81 -10.03 -12.87
C ALA A 190 0.65 -11.52 -12.50
#